data_AF-A0A0B8PQI9-F1
#
_entry.id   AF-A0A0B8PQI9-F1
#
_cell.length_a   1.000
_cell.length_b   1.000
_cell.length_c   1.000
_cell.angle_alpha   90.00
_cell.angle_beta   90.00
_cell.angle_gamma   90.00
#
_symmetry.space_group_name_H-M   'P 1'
#
loop_
_entity.id
_entity.type
_entity.pdbx_description
1 polymer ?
#
loop_
_entity_poly.entity_id
_entity_poly.type
_entity_poly.pdbx_seq_one_letter_code
_entity_poly.pdbx_strand_id
1 'polypeptide(L)'
;MLQFSEQEISAIKQRATKSTIQALIDNNQVVLNTDTLVPPDGRATWNLYYFCPEHGVRLTWDRDKPTSHVCPVDGKEFTGEPYDGAWWRWLNGLNAKACYDLGLLWHLTGDDTYLEKVTDILMQSAKYYPDYEVHGGIPYNGPGKANAQTCVKQTATST
;
A
#
# COMPACT_ATOMS: atom_id res chain seq x y z
N MET A 1 -15.42 -7.28 -12.47
CA MET A 1 -14.52 -7.69 -13.55
C MET A 1 -13.59 -8.75 -12.99
N LEU A 2 -13.61 -9.96 -13.54
CA LEU A 2 -12.64 -11.00 -13.18
C LEU A 2 -11.41 -10.79 -14.08
N GLN A 3 -10.23 -10.69 -13.48
CA GLN A 3 -9.00 -10.42 -14.23
C GLN A 3 -8.53 -11.62 -15.06
N PHE A 4 -8.87 -12.84 -14.62
CA PHE A 4 -8.50 -14.09 -15.28
C PHE A 4 -9.69 -15.07 -15.25
N SER A 5 -9.86 -15.81 -16.33
CA SER A 5 -10.69 -17.01 -16.38
C SER A 5 -10.02 -18.19 -15.66
N GLU A 6 -10.78 -19.25 -15.37
CA GLU A 6 -10.24 -20.47 -14.78
C GLU A 6 -9.15 -21.12 -15.64
N GLN A 7 -9.30 -21.07 -16.97
CA GLN A 7 -8.32 -21.60 -17.91
C GLN A 7 -7.01 -20.80 -17.87
N GLU A 8 -7.09 -19.47 -17.80
CA GLU A 8 -5.92 -18.60 -17.67
C GLU A 8 -5.21 -18.81 -16.33
N ILE A 9 -5.95 -18.92 -15.23
CA ILE A 9 -5.36 -19.25 -13.91
C ILE A 9 -4.66 -20.60 -13.96
N SER A 10 -5.26 -21.62 -14.58
CA SER A 10 -4.64 -22.93 -14.74
C SER A 10 -3.32 -22.85 -15.53
N ALA A 11 -3.31 -22.10 -16.64
CA ALA A 11 -2.10 -21.87 -17.43
C ALA A 11 -1.02 -21.09 -16.66
N ILE A 12 -1.41 -20.10 -15.85
CA ILE A 12 -0.50 -19.35 -14.98
C ILE A 12 0.13 -20.28 -13.94
N LYS A 13 -0.68 -21.12 -13.28
CA LYS A 13 -0.18 -22.11 -12.30
C LYS A 13 0.85 -23.06 -12.91
N GLN A 14 0.63 -23.51 -14.15
CA GLN A 14 1.57 -24.40 -14.86
C GLN A 14 2.90 -23.71 -15.20
N ARG A 15 2.90 -22.39 -15.39
CA ARG A 15 4.10 -21.61 -15.74
C ARG A 15 4.79 -20.99 -14.53
N ALA A 16 4.12 -20.93 -13.38
CA ALA A 16 4.66 -20.37 -12.16
C ALA A 16 5.89 -21.19 -11.71
N THR A 17 7.03 -20.51 -11.63
CA THR A 17 8.26 -21.13 -11.14
C THR A 17 8.41 -20.86 -9.65
N LYS A 18 9.21 -21.69 -8.97
CA LYS A 18 9.61 -21.43 -7.58
C LYS A 18 10.22 -20.05 -7.39
N SER A 19 11.01 -19.57 -8.35
CA SER A 19 11.63 -18.25 -8.28
C SER A 19 10.61 -17.10 -8.35
N THR A 20 9.57 -17.23 -9.18
CA THR A 20 8.51 -16.21 -9.27
C THR A 20 7.69 -16.17 -7.98
N ILE A 21 7.36 -17.33 -7.42
CA ILE A 21 6.66 -17.43 -6.13
C ILE A 21 7.53 -16.81 -5.02
N GLN A 22 8.81 -17.16 -4.97
CA GLN A 22 9.73 -16.62 -3.96
C GLN A 22 9.86 -15.09 -4.08
N ALA A 23 9.97 -14.56 -5.31
CA ALA A 23 10.01 -13.11 -5.52
C ALA A 23 8.74 -12.41 -5.02
N LEU A 24 7.56 -13.00 -5.20
CA LEU A 24 6.31 -12.46 -4.64
C LEU A 24 6.34 -12.47 -3.11
N ILE A 25 6.83 -13.54 -2.49
CA ILE A 25 6.98 -13.64 -1.03
C ILE A 25 7.97 -12.58 -0.52
N ASP A 26 9.15 -12.48 -1.13
CA ASP A 26 10.22 -11.55 -0.75
C ASP A 26 9.76 -10.09 -0.84
N ASN A 27 9.00 -9.75 -1.89
CA ASN A 27 8.43 -8.42 -2.08
C ASN A 27 7.37 -8.04 -1.03
N ASN A 28 6.87 -9.00 -0.25
CA ASN A 28 5.78 -8.81 0.71
C ASN A 28 6.17 -9.17 2.16
N GLN A 29 7.46 -9.42 2.44
CA GLN A 29 7.94 -9.78 3.78
C GLN A 29 7.52 -8.79 4.87
N VAL A 30 7.53 -7.49 4.57
CA VAL A 30 7.10 -6.46 5.53
C VAL A 30 5.63 -6.66 5.94
N VAL A 31 4.74 -6.97 5.00
CA VAL A 31 3.30 -7.16 5.29
C VAL A 31 3.03 -8.54 5.90
N LEU A 32 3.75 -9.57 5.47
CA LEU A 32 3.59 -10.93 5.98
C LEU A 32 4.06 -11.05 7.43
N ASN A 33 5.20 -10.44 7.78
CA ASN A 33 5.86 -10.63 9.08
C ASN A 33 5.47 -9.58 10.13
N THR A 34 4.50 -8.73 9.84
CA THR A 34 4.03 -7.71 10.80
C THR A 34 2.52 -7.78 10.97
N ASP A 35 2.05 -7.25 12.10
CA ASP A 35 0.63 -7.09 12.33
C ASP A 35 0.01 -6.18 11.27
N THR A 36 -1.22 -6.46 10.89
CA THR A 36 -1.94 -5.66 9.93
C THR A 36 -2.12 -4.25 10.48
N LEU A 37 -1.63 -3.27 9.74
CA LEU A 37 -1.77 -1.86 10.05
C LEU A 37 -2.36 -1.15 8.85
N VAL A 38 -3.56 -0.60 9.05
CA VAL A 38 -4.22 0.31 8.11
C VAL A 38 -4.44 1.65 8.81
N PRO A 39 -4.56 2.78 8.09
CA PRO A 39 -4.85 4.05 8.72
C PRO A 39 -6.20 3.98 9.45
N PRO A 40 -6.31 4.46 10.69
CA PRO A 40 -7.59 4.51 11.38
C PRO A 40 -8.47 5.69 10.93
N ASP A 41 -7.93 6.63 10.15
CA ASP A 41 -8.60 7.84 9.64
C ASP A 41 -7.97 8.30 8.30
N GLY A 42 -8.40 9.46 7.79
CA GLY A 42 -7.92 10.08 6.56
C GLY A 42 -6.56 10.79 6.64
N ARG A 43 -5.59 10.31 7.45
CA ARG A 43 -4.27 10.95 7.64
C ARG A 43 -3.28 10.87 6.47
N ALA A 44 -3.54 10.06 5.45
CA ALA A 44 -2.54 9.80 4.39
C ALA A 44 -2.46 10.93 3.35
N THR A 45 -1.34 11.65 3.29
CA THR A 45 -1.19 12.81 2.39
C THR A 45 -0.57 12.48 1.01
N TRP A 46 -0.04 13.48 0.31
CA TRP A 46 0.60 13.33 -0.99
C TRP A 46 1.97 12.63 -0.87
N ASN A 47 2.24 11.67 -1.75
CA ASN A 47 3.46 10.87 -1.69
C ASN A 47 4.74 11.69 -2.01
N LEU A 48 4.62 12.80 -2.76
CA LEU A 48 5.79 13.63 -3.10
C LEU A 48 6.30 14.47 -1.93
N TYR A 49 5.57 14.52 -0.81
CA TYR A 49 6.10 15.10 0.42
C TYR A 49 7.15 14.21 1.12
N TYR A 50 7.29 12.94 0.73
CA TYR A 50 8.25 12.01 1.35
C TYR A 50 9.67 12.09 0.75
N PHE A 51 10.16 13.31 0.51
CA PHE A 51 11.46 13.58 -0.08
C PHE A 51 12.22 14.63 0.74
N CYS A 52 13.54 14.46 0.84
CA CYS A 52 14.41 15.42 1.48
C CYS A 52 14.41 16.73 0.66
N PRO A 53 14.09 17.89 1.26
CA PRO A 53 14.06 19.17 0.55
C PRO A 53 15.45 19.64 0.10
N GLU A 54 16.51 19.23 0.80
CA GLU A 54 17.89 19.63 0.48
C GLU A 54 18.49 18.76 -0.64
N HIS A 55 18.26 17.45 -0.58
CA HIS A 55 18.94 16.48 -1.45
C HIS A 55 18.06 15.93 -2.58
N GLY A 56 16.73 16.16 -2.53
CA GLY A 56 15.79 15.64 -3.53
C GLY A 56 15.64 14.11 -3.55
N VAL A 57 16.20 13.40 -2.56
CA VAL A 57 16.09 11.94 -2.43
C VAL A 57 14.90 11.56 -1.55
N ARG A 58 14.34 10.36 -1.77
CA ARG A 58 13.28 9.84 -0.90
C ARG A 58 13.81 9.63 0.52
N LEU A 59 13.01 10.01 1.52
CA LEU A 59 13.33 9.73 2.92
C LEU A 59 13.28 8.23 3.20
N THR A 60 14.07 7.75 4.14
CA THR A 60 14.03 6.34 4.55
C THR A 60 12.65 6.03 5.11
N TRP A 61 11.97 5.04 4.54
CA TRP A 61 10.71 4.54 5.07
C TRP A 61 11.01 3.37 6.00
N ASP A 62 10.60 3.51 7.25
CA ASP A 62 10.73 2.49 8.29
C ASP A 62 9.34 2.26 8.88
N ARG A 63 8.88 1.01 8.86
CA ARG A 63 7.53 0.63 9.28
C ARG A 63 7.29 0.92 10.77
N ASP A 64 8.34 0.88 11.57
CA ASP A 64 8.23 1.02 13.03
C ASP A 64 8.48 2.47 13.49
N LYS A 65 8.76 3.38 12.55
CA LYS A 65 9.02 4.80 12.80
C LYS A 65 8.11 5.71 11.96
N PRO A 66 6.80 5.73 12.25
CA PRO A 66 5.84 6.50 11.46
C PRO A 66 5.98 8.02 11.58
N THR A 67 6.82 8.51 12.50
CA THR A 67 7.03 9.95 12.78
C THR A 67 8.48 10.39 12.66
N SER A 68 9.37 9.53 12.14
CA SER A 68 10.82 9.77 12.05
C SER A 68 11.30 9.42 10.65
N HIS A 69 11.58 10.45 9.84
CA HIS A 69 11.85 10.28 8.41
C HIS A 69 13.25 10.78 8.09
N VAL A 70 14.18 9.86 7.90
CA VAL A 70 15.61 10.18 7.83
C VAL A 70 16.08 10.29 6.38
N CYS A 71 16.73 11.40 6.05
CA CYS A 71 17.42 11.55 4.79
C CYS A 71 18.63 10.59 4.73
N PRO A 72 18.73 9.73 3.71
CA PRO A 72 19.82 8.74 3.62
C PRO A 72 21.19 9.35 3.28
N VAL A 73 21.26 10.64 2.93
CA VAL A 73 22.51 11.31 2.52
C VAL A 73 23.25 11.90 3.72
N ASP A 74 22.55 12.64 4.57
CA ASP A 74 23.13 13.41 5.68
C ASP A 74 22.59 13.00 7.06
N GLY A 75 21.65 12.05 7.12
CA GLY A 75 21.03 11.61 8.37
C GLY A 75 20.06 12.60 8.99
N LYS A 76 19.72 13.70 8.30
CA LYS A 76 18.77 14.69 8.82
C LYS A 76 17.38 14.06 9.00
N GLU A 77 16.82 14.22 10.18
CA GLU A 77 15.49 13.73 10.53
C GLU A 77 14.42 14.79 10.26
N PHE A 78 13.31 14.34 9.68
CA PHE A 78 12.10 15.12 9.46
C PHE A 78 10.95 14.46 10.22
N THR A 79 10.10 15.26 10.85
CA THR A 79 9.00 14.80 11.72
C THR A 79 7.77 15.67 11.51
N GLY A 80 6.57 15.12 11.70
CA GLY A 80 5.32 15.85 11.57
C GLY A 80 4.86 15.99 10.12
N GLU A 81 3.75 16.70 9.92
CA GLU A 81 3.25 16.95 8.57
C GLU A 81 4.19 17.87 7.76
N PRO A 82 4.39 17.60 6.45
CA PRO A 82 3.65 16.63 5.64
C PRO A 82 4.26 15.22 5.58
N TYR A 83 5.31 14.94 6.36
CA TYR A 83 6.08 13.70 6.26
C TYR A 83 5.34 12.51 6.88
N ASP A 84 4.74 12.69 8.05
CA ASP A 84 3.95 11.66 8.74
C ASP A 84 2.81 11.15 7.84
N GLY A 85 1.98 12.04 7.29
CA GLY A 85 0.92 11.65 6.36
C GLY A 85 1.46 11.00 5.08
N ALA A 86 2.64 11.39 4.58
CA ALA A 86 3.24 10.79 3.40
C ALA A 86 3.79 9.38 3.68
N TRP A 87 4.21 9.10 4.92
CA TRP A 87 4.50 7.76 5.41
C TRP A 87 3.24 6.87 5.39
N TRP A 88 2.09 7.39 5.83
CA TRP A 88 0.81 6.68 5.76
C TRP A 88 0.37 6.41 4.32
N ARG A 89 0.62 7.35 3.41
CA ARG A 89 0.40 7.15 1.97
C ARG A 89 1.25 6.02 1.40
N TRP A 90 2.47 5.85 1.89
CA TRP A 90 3.33 4.73 1.50
C TRP A 90 2.77 3.40 2.02
N LEU A 91 2.40 3.33 3.31
CA LEU A 91 1.80 2.14 3.92
C LEU A 91 0.51 1.73 3.19
N ASN A 92 -0.37 2.67 2.83
CA ASN A 92 -1.55 2.39 2.01
C ASN A 92 -1.20 1.76 0.66
N GLY A 93 -0.15 2.26 0.00
CA GLY A 93 0.35 1.68 -1.25
C GLY A 93 0.90 0.27 -1.05
N LEU A 94 1.61 0.03 0.05
CA LEU A 94 2.15 -1.28 0.42
C LEU A 94 1.02 -2.29 0.65
N ASN A 95 0.01 -1.92 1.44
CA ASN A 95 -1.16 -2.77 1.70
C ASN A 95 -1.94 -3.08 0.42
N ALA A 96 -2.19 -2.07 -0.44
CA ALA A 96 -2.89 -2.28 -1.70
C ALA A 96 -2.14 -3.24 -2.64
N LYS A 97 -0.81 -3.08 -2.76
CA LYS A 97 0.04 -3.98 -3.55
C LYS A 97 0.06 -5.39 -2.94
N ALA A 98 0.18 -5.49 -1.62
CA ALA A 98 0.17 -6.78 -0.94
C ALA A 98 -1.15 -7.52 -1.12
N CYS A 99 -2.30 -6.84 -1.03
CA CYS A 99 -3.59 -7.49 -1.29
C CYS A 99 -3.64 -8.17 -2.67
N TYR A 100 -3.04 -7.55 -3.69
CA TYR A 100 -2.93 -8.13 -5.02
C TYR A 100 -1.97 -9.32 -5.06
N ASP A 101 -0.73 -9.13 -4.60
CA ASP A 101 0.32 -10.15 -4.67
C ASP A 101 -0.01 -11.38 -3.82
N LEU A 102 -0.54 -11.17 -2.60
CA LEU A 102 -0.93 -12.23 -1.69
C LEU A 102 -2.17 -12.98 -2.21
N GLY A 103 -3.12 -12.29 -2.83
CA GLY A 103 -4.24 -12.95 -3.53
C GLY A 103 -3.75 -13.87 -4.66
N LEU A 104 -2.74 -13.43 -5.42
CA LEU A 104 -2.09 -14.27 -6.43
C LEU A 104 -1.33 -15.44 -5.80
N LEU A 105 -0.58 -15.22 -4.72
CA LEU A 105 0.13 -16.29 -4.00
C LEU A 105 -0.83 -17.35 -3.46
N TRP A 106 -1.96 -16.96 -2.87
CA TRP A 106 -3.01 -17.89 -2.45
C TRP A 106 -3.51 -18.73 -3.63
N HIS A 107 -3.83 -18.11 -4.76
CA HIS A 107 -4.25 -18.85 -5.95
C HIS A 107 -3.16 -19.81 -6.45
N LEU A 108 -1.90 -19.41 -6.46
CA LEU A 108 -0.78 -20.21 -6.97
C LEU A 108 -0.40 -21.38 -6.05
N THR A 109 -0.48 -21.18 -4.74
CA THR A 109 0.08 -22.11 -3.73
C THR A 109 -0.99 -22.88 -2.97
N GLY A 110 -2.18 -22.33 -2.82
CA GLY A 110 -3.23 -22.85 -1.94
C GLY A 110 -2.97 -22.64 -0.45
N ASP A 111 -1.97 -21.83 -0.08
CA ASP A 111 -1.66 -21.52 1.32
C ASP A 111 -2.58 -20.42 1.86
N ASP A 112 -3.44 -20.78 2.82
CA ASP A 112 -4.45 -19.89 3.38
C ASP A 112 -3.86 -18.73 4.19
N THR A 113 -2.59 -18.79 4.60
CA THR A 113 -1.90 -17.68 5.28
C THR A 113 -1.99 -16.38 4.47
N TYR A 114 -1.89 -16.50 3.14
CA TYR A 114 -2.00 -15.35 2.25
C TYR A 114 -3.44 -14.81 2.19
N LEU A 115 -4.44 -15.69 2.13
CA LEU A 115 -5.86 -15.31 2.15
C LEU A 115 -6.24 -14.63 3.46
N GLU A 116 -5.78 -15.17 4.59
CA GLU A 116 -6.03 -14.62 5.92
C GLU A 116 -5.47 -13.19 6.05
N LYS A 117 -4.22 -12.96 5.60
CA LYS A 117 -3.61 -11.63 5.63
C LYS A 117 -4.36 -10.63 4.74
N VAL A 118 -4.76 -11.03 3.52
CA VAL A 118 -5.57 -10.18 2.63
C VAL A 118 -6.92 -9.84 3.28
N THR A 119 -7.55 -10.84 3.89
CA THR A 119 -8.86 -10.68 4.55
C THR A 119 -8.75 -9.68 5.70
N ASP A 120 -7.72 -9.79 6.53
CA ASP A 120 -7.49 -8.89 7.65
C ASP A 120 -7.29 -7.43 7.19
N ILE A 121 -6.42 -7.20 6.19
CA ILE A 121 -6.21 -5.85 5.61
C ILE A 121 -7.52 -5.25 5.08
N LEU A 122 -8.28 -6.03 4.30
CA LEU A 122 -9.52 -5.55 3.69
C LEU A 122 -10.62 -5.30 4.74
N MET A 123 -10.75 -6.16 5.74
CA MET A 123 -11.77 -6.01 6.79
C MET A 123 -11.46 -4.83 7.70
N GLN A 124 -10.20 -4.60 8.07
CA GLN A 124 -9.82 -3.41 8.82
C GLN A 124 -10.01 -2.13 7.98
N SER A 125 -9.66 -2.17 6.70
CA SER A 125 -9.91 -1.04 5.79
C SER A 125 -11.40 -0.73 5.68
N ALA A 126 -12.25 -1.75 5.53
CA ALA A 126 -13.70 -1.62 5.45
C ALA A 126 -14.30 -1.05 6.75
N LYS A 127 -13.70 -1.35 7.91
CA LYS A 127 -14.09 -0.80 9.20
C LYS A 127 -13.87 0.72 9.27
N TYR A 128 -12.71 1.22 8.86
CA TYR A 128 -12.35 2.64 9.06
C TYR A 128 -12.77 3.57 7.90
N TYR A 129 -12.78 3.07 6.68
CA TYR A 129 -12.96 3.90 5.48
C TYR A 129 -14.26 4.71 5.40
N PRO A 130 -15.43 4.24 5.90
CA PRO A 130 -16.65 5.04 5.91
C PRO A 130 -16.46 6.39 6.62
N ASP A 131 -15.65 6.42 7.68
CA ASP A 131 -15.40 7.58 8.53
C ASP A 131 -14.27 8.48 8.02
N TYR A 132 -13.57 8.09 6.94
CA TYR A 132 -12.52 8.93 6.37
C TYR A 132 -13.09 10.23 5.80
N GLU A 133 -12.53 11.33 6.28
CA GLU A 133 -12.77 12.66 5.75
C GLU A 133 -12.16 12.82 4.35
N VAL A 134 -12.83 13.64 3.53
CA VAL A 134 -12.28 14.06 2.25
C VAL A 134 -11.19 15.09 2.52
N HIS A 135 -9.98 14.84 2.03
CA HIS A 135 -8.83 15.72 2.20
C HIS A 135 -7.99 15.79 0.92
N GLY A 136 -7.09 16.76 0.89
CA GLY A 136 -6.30 17.09 -0.30
C GLY A 136 -6.06 18.60 -0.39
N GLY A 137 -6.22 19.16 -1.59
CA GLY A 137 -5.83 20.54 -1.89
C GLY A 137 -4.57 20.63 -2.76
N ILE A 138 -4.17 19.51 -3.37
CA ILE A 138 -3.08 19.47 -4.35
C ILE A 138 -3.58 20.17 -5.63
N PRO A 139 -2.87 21.21 -6.13
CA PRO A 139 -3.26 21.89 -7.36
C PRO A 139 -3.46 20.92 -8.51
N TYR A 140 -4.56 21.10 -9.24
CA TYR A 140 -4.94 20.28 -10.41
C TYR A 140 -5.32 18.82 -10.13
N ASN A 141 -5.45 18.42 -8.85
CA ASN A 141 -5.85 17.06 -8.46
C ASN A 141 -7.15 17.10 -7.62
N GLY A 142 -8.09 16.21 -7.92
CA GLY A 142 -9.31 16.07 -7.10
C GLY A 142 -8.98 15.48 -5.72
N PRO A 143 -9.67 15.90 -4.63
CA PRO A 143 -9.38 15.45 -3.26
C PRO A 143 -9.80 14.00 -3.04
N GLY A 144 -9.07 13.26 -2.19
CA GLY A 144 -9.36 11.87 -1.89
C GLY A 144 -9.82 11.63 -0.45
N LYS A 145 -10.02 10.36 -0.08
CA LYS A 145 -10.32 9.95 1.31
C LYS A 145 -9.24 9.06 1.90
N ALA A 146 -8.83 8.02 1.17
CA ALA A 146 -7.78 7.11 1.61
C ALA A 146 -6.38 7.70 1.38
N ASN A 147 -6.26 8.66 0.46
CA ASN A 147 -5.06 9.41 0.15
C ASN A 147 -5.49 10.83 -0.25
N ALA A 148 -4.58 11.79 -0.28
CA ALA A 148 -4.86 13.19 -0.63
C ALA A 148 -5.34 13.47 -2.07
N GLN A 149 -5.49 12.45 -2.95
CA GLN A 149 -5.99 12.63 -4.31
C GLN A 149 -6.82 11.46 -4.85
N THR A 150 -7.84 11.76 -5.67
CA THR A 150 -8.70 10.77 -6.34
C THR A 150 -8.00 9.93 -7.39
N CYS A 151 -6.90 10.40 -7.98
CA CYS A 151 -6.16 9.64 -9.00
C CYS A 151 -5.70 8.25 -8.50
N VAL A 152 -5.67 8.02 -7.19
CA VAL A 152 -5.37 6.70 -6.57
C VAL A 152 -6.62 5.84 -6.34
N LYS A 153 -7.83 6.42 -6.33
CA LYS A 153 -9.11 5.68 -6.40
C LYS A 153 -9.65 5.73 -7.83
N GLN A 154 -9.29 4.78 -8.68
CA GLN A 154 -10.15 4.46 -9.82
C GLN A 154 -11.27 3.51 -9.35
N THR A 155 -12.22 4.05 -8.59
CA THR A 155 -13.56 3.47 -8.62
C THR A 155 -14.19 3.94 -9.91
N ALA A 156 -14.38 3.01 -10.85
CA ALA A 156 -15.18 3.25 -12.04
C ALA A 156 -16.54 3.79 -11.58
N THR A 157 -16.79 5.08 -11.77
CA THR A 157 -18.13 5.64 -11.68
C THR A 157 -18.91 5.05 -12.84
N SER A 158 -19.84 4.15 -12.52
CA SER A 158 -20.85 3.67 -13.44
C SER A 158 -21.71 4.86 -13.88
N THR A 159 -21.59 5.23 -15.15
CA THR A 159 -22.65 5.87 -15.93
C THR A 159 -23.32 4.80 -16.78
#